data_AF-A0ABD0YAM3-F1
#
_entry.id   AF-A0ABD0YAM3-F1
#
_cell.length_a   1.000
_cell.length_b   1.000
_cell.length_c   1.000
_cell.angle_alpha   90.00
_cell.angle_beta   90.00
_cell.angle_gamma   90.00
#
_symmetry.space_group_name_H-M   'P 1'
#
loop_
_entity.id
_entity.type
_entity.pdbx_description
1 polymer ?
#
loop_
_entity_poly.entity_id
_entity_poly.type
_entity_poly.pdbx_seq_one_letter_code
_entity_poly.pdbx_strand_id
1 'polypeptide(L)'
;MREEISAAVLFLTRLIEKGENFNHDQLEHFKLNLSEVLVERFENHWFPDKPYKGQGYRCIRVNAVNRRDPTLEKAARATGIKYEDMKLPCELTIWVDPNEVCCRYAHSFTSLCML
;
A
#
# COMPACT_ATOMS: atom_id res chain seq x y z
N MET A 1 -4.59 -10.63 9.66
CA MET A 1 -3.60 -9.54 9.46
C MET A 1 -2.59 -9.86 8.36
N ARG A 2 -1.80 -10.96 8.47
CA ARG A 2 -0.71 -11.24 7.52
C ARG A 2 -1.21 -11.46 6.09
N GLU A 3 -2.35 -12.13 5.94
CA GLU A 3 -2.96 -12.41 4.63
C GLU A 3 -3.42 -11.11 3.95
N GLU A 4 -4.06 -10.23 4.71
CA GLU A 4 -4.56 -8.93 4.25
C GLU A 4 -3.40 -7.98 3.90
N ILE A 5 -2.35 -7.95 4.74
CA ILE A 5 -1.12 -7.22 4.42
C ILE A 5 -0.50 -7.79 3.14
N SER A 6 -0.40 -9.12 3.01
CA SER A 6 0.16 -9.76 1.81
C SER A 6 -0.63 -9.40 0.55
N ALA A 7 -1.96 -9.39 0.62
CA ALA A 7 -2.82 -8.99 -0.49
C ALA A 7 -2.58 -7.52 -0.90
N ALA A 8 -2.55 -6.61 0.07
CA ALA A 8 -2.28 -5.18 -0.17
C ALA A 8 -0.88 -4.94 -0.75
N VAL A 9 0.13 -5.60 -0.20
CA VAL A 9 1.53 -5.52 -0.66
C VAL A 9 1.67 -6.06 -2.08
N LEU A 10 1.05 -7.20 -2.39
CA LEU A 10 1.09 -7.78 -3.73
C LEU A 10 0.42 -6.86 -4.75
N PHE A 11 -0.74 -6.29 -4.40
CA PHE A 11 -1.42 -5.31 -5.24
C PHE A 11 -0.54 -4.08 -5.51
N LEU A 12 0.07 -3.50 -4.46
CA LEU A 12 0.95 -2.34 -4.59
C LEU A 12 2.19 -2.66 -5.42
N THR A 13 2.80 -3.83 -5.22
CA THR A 13 3.98 -4.27 -5.98
C THR A 13 3.65 -4.39 -7.47
N ARG A 14 2.52 -5.00 -7.83
CA ARG A 14 2.03 -5.08 -9.21
C ARG A 14 1.68 -3.73 -9.82
N LEU A 15 1.22 -2.78 -8.99
CA LEU A 15 0.88 -1.44 -9.43
C LEU A 15 2.16 -0.67 -9.80
N ILE A 16 3.20 -0.78 -8.98
CA ILE A 16 4.47 -0.09 -9.22
C ILE A 16 5.30 -0.77 -10.30
N GLU A 17 5.22 -2.10 -10.47
CA GLU A 17 5.95 -2.85 -11.50
C GLU A 17 5.67 -2.34 -12.94
N LYS A 18 4.52 -1.67 -13.14
CA LYS A 18 4.21 -0.95 -14.39
C LYS A 18 5.10 0.28 -14.62
N GLY A 19 5.79 0.75 -13.60
CA GLY A 19 6.83 1.76 -13.67
C GLY A 19 8.10 1.14 -14.27
N GLU A 20 8.60 1.76 -15.33
CA GLU A 20 9.92 1.48 -15.87
C GLU A 20 10.89 2.25 -14.98
N ASN A 21 11.68 1.57 -14.11
CA ASN A 21 12.92 2.06 -13.46
C ASN A 21 13.43 1.21 -12.26
N PHE A 22 12.94 0.00 -12.02
CA PHE A 22 13.45 -0.89 -10.96
C PHE A 22 13.69 -2.31 -11.48
N ASN A 23 14.66 -3.00 -10.88
CA ASN A 23 14.95 -4.40 -11.18
C ASN A 23 14.14 -5.35 -10.28
N HIS A 24 14.19 -6.65 -10.59
CA HIS A 24 13.46 -7.69 -9.85
C HIS A 24 13.84 -7.73 -8.37
N ASP A 25 15.14 -7.67 -8.04
CA ASP A 25 15.61 -7.72 -6.66
C ASP A 25 15.09 -6.55 -5.83
N GLN A 26 15.07 -5.34 -6.40
CA GLN A 26 14.53 -4.15 -5.75
C GLN A 26 13.03 -4.29 -5.44
N LEU A 27 12.26 -4.91 -6.34
CA LEU A 27 10.83 -5.16 -6.14
C LEU A 27 10.59 -6.22 -5.06
N GLU A 28 11.37 -7.30 -5.04
CA GLU A 28 11.26 -8.33 -3.99
C GLU A 28 11.65 -7.78 -2.62
N HIS A 29 12.73 -7.00 -2.53
CA HIS A 29 13.10 -6.30 -1.30
C HIS A 29 12.03 -5.29 -0.88
N PHE A 30 11.38 -4.61 -1.84
CA PHE A 30 10.32 -3.64 -1.53
C PHE A 30 9.11 -4.34 -0.93
N LYS A 31 8.71 -5.48 -1.50
CA LYS A 31 7.63 -6.33 -1.02
C LYS A 31 7.87 -6.79 0.43
N LEU A 32 9.08 -7.28 0.74
CA LEU A 32 9.46 -7.70 2.08
C LEU A 32 9.43 -6.53 3.07
N ASN A 33 10.12 -5.44 2.75
CA ASN A 33 10.20 -4.26 3.60
C ASN A 33 8.83 -3.63 3.86
N LEU A 34 7.98 -3.51 2.83
CA LEU A 34 6.64 -2.96 2.99
C LEU A 34 5.77 -3.84 3.91
N SER A 35 5.90 -5.16 3.81
CA SER A 35 5.19 -6.10 4.68
C SER A 35 5.59 -5.88 6.14
N GLU A 36 6.89 -5.78 6.43
CA GLU A 36 7.39 -5.55 7.79
C GLU A 36 6.93 -4.21 8.36
N VAL A 37 7.02 -3.14 7.57
CA VAL A 37 6.57 -1.81 7.98
C VAL A 37 5.07 -1.79 8.29
N LEU A 38 4.25 -2.50 7.51
CA LEU A 38 2.81 -2.58 7.75
C LEU A 38 2.46 -3.43 8.98
N VAL A 39 3.18 -4.53 9.21
CA VAL A 39 3.01 -5.34 10.43
C VAL A 39 3.33 -4.49 11.67
N GLU A 40 4.47 -3.81 11.67
CA GLU A 40 4.89 -2.89 12.74
C GLU A 40 3.83 -1.78 12.97
N ARG A 41 3.36 -1.15 11.89
CA ARG A 41 2.32 -0.11 11.97
C ARG A 41 1.04 -0.68 12.58
N PHE A 42 0.60 -1.88 12.19
CA PHE A 42 -0.74 -2.38 12.53
C PHE A 42 -0.82 -3.11 13.88
N GLU A 43 0.30 -3.47 14.51
CA GLU A 43 0.37 -4.35 15.69
C GLU A 43 -0.62 -3.98 16.82
N ASN A 44 -0.78 -2.69 17.12
CA ASN A 44 -1.70 -2.20 18.17
C ASN A 44 -3.01 -1.58 17.63
N HIS A 45 -3.23 -1.69 16.33
CA HIS A 45 -4.37 -1.09 15.63
C HIS A 45 -5.13 -2.14 14.84
N TRP A 46 -5.14 -3.40 15.26
CA TRP A 46 -5.85 -4.49 14.58
C TRP A 46 -6.90 -5.13 15.48
N PHE A 47 -8.17 -5.01 15.10
CA PHE A 47 -9.29 -5.43 15.94
C PHE A 47 -10.23 -6.37 15.15
N PRO A 48 -10.00 -7.70 15.15
CA PRO A 48 -10.80 -8.65 14.38
C PRO A 48 -12.30 -8.58 14.64
N ASP A 49 -12.70 -8.38 15.91
CA ASP A 49 -14.12 -8.29 16.28
C ASP A 49 -14.78 -6.96 15.87
N LYS A 50 -13.98 -5.95 15.53
CA LYS A 50 -14.44 -4.60 15.12
C LYS A 50 -13.56 -4.08 13.99
N PRO A 51 -13.65 -4.64 12.76
CA PRO A 51 -12.72 -4.32 11.67
C PRO A 51 -12.63 -2.82 11.36
N TYR A 52 -13.74 -2.10 11.46
CA TYR A 52 -13.80 -0.64 11.25
C TYR A 52 -12.95 0.18 12.26
N LYS A 53 -12.68 -0.34 13.45
CA LYS A 53 -11.89 0.36 14.47
C LYS A 53 -10.44 0.45 13.98
N GLY A 54 -9.91 1.65 13.86
CA GLY A 54 -8.54 1.88 13.37
C GLY A 54 -8.37 1.86 11.85
N GLN A 55 -9.43 1.71 11.04
CA GLN A 55 -9.33 1.67 9.58
C GLN A 55 -8.59 2.89 9.00
N GLY A 56 -8.86 4.10 9.52
CA GLY A 56 -8.23 5.32 9.04
C GLY A 56 -6.73 5.37 9.34
N TYR A 57 -6.30 4.73 10.44
CA TYR A 57 -4.90 4.60 10.79
C TYR A 57 -4.19 3.55 9.92
N ARG A 58 -4.87 2.46 9.55
CA ARG A 58 -4.31 1.41 8.70
C ARG A 58 -4.33 1.76 7.21
N CYS A 59 -5.17 2.71 6.81
CA CYS A 59 -5.29 3.19 5.45
C CYS A 59 -3.93 3.61 4.86
N ILE A 60 -3.65 3.15 3.64
CA ILE A 60 -2.55 3.61 2.79
C ILE A 60 -3.15 4.57 1.78
N ARG A 61 -2.65 5.82 1.71
CA ARG A 61 -3.32 6.85 0.92
C ARG A 61 -2.36 7.75 0.15
N VAL A 62 -2.60 7.85 -1.16
CA VAL A 62 -2.06 8.85 -2.06
C VAL A 62 -3.22 9.73 -2.55
N ASN A 63 -3.06 11.05 -2.50
CA ASN A 63 -4.07 11.98 -3.03
C ASN A 63 -3.41 13.20 -3.67
N ALA A 64 -4.20 14.05 -4.34
CA ALA A 64 -3.68 15.21 -5.08
C ALA A 64 -2.88 16.20 -4.22
N VAL A 65 -3.20 16.35 -2.93
CA VAL A 65 -2.53 17.28 -2.00
C VAL A 65 -1.30 16.62 -1.37
N ASN A 66 -1.44 15.38 -0.90
CA ASN A 66 -0.35 14.59 -0.35
C ASN A 66 -0.09 13.37 -1.23
N ARG A 67 0.93 13.52 -2.10
CA ARG A 67 1.33 12.51 -3.08
C ARG A 67 2.16 11.36 -2.48
N ARG A 68 2.69 11.54 -1.27
CA ARG A 68 3.58 10.57 -0.63
C ARG A 68 2.94 9.98 0.62
N ASP A 69 2.67 8.68 0.58
CA ASP A 69 2.33 7.93 1.79
C ASP A 69 3.64 7.62 2.55
N PRO A 70 3.76 7.97 3.84
CA PRO A 70 4.99 7.77 4.60
C PRO A 70 5.44 6.30 4.70
N THR A 71 4.50 5.35 4.69
CA THR A 71 4.81 3.91 4.73
C THR A 71 5.41 3.46 3.40
N LEU A 72 4.83 3.91 2.28
CA LEU A 72 5.37 3.64 0.95
C LEU A 72 6.75 4.28 0.77
N GLU A 73 6.93 5.52 1.24
CA GLU A 73 8.21 6.23 1.18
C GLU A 73 9.30 5.57 2.03
N LYS A 74 8.96 5.10 3.24
CA LYS A 74 9.89 4.32 4.10
C LYS A 74 10.35 3.05 3.37
N ALA A 75 9.43 2.30 2.78
CA ALA A 75 9.74 1.06 2.07
C ALA A 75 10.58 1.31 0.80
N ALA A 76 10.21 2.31 -0.01
CA ALA A 76 10.94 2.66 -1.24
C ALA A 76 12.37 3.13 -0.95
N ARG A 77 12.55 3.99 0.06
CA ARG A 77 13.88 4.46 0.48
C ARG A 77 14.79 3.32 0.91
N ALA A 78 14.26 2.32 1.61
CA ALA A 78 15.02 1.17 2.07
C ALA A 78 15.56 0.28 0.92
N THR A 79 14.98 0.39 -0.29
CA THR A 79 15.35 -0.42 -1.46
C THR A 79 15.97 0.38 -2.60
N GLY A 80 16.24 1.67 -2.38
CA GLY A 80 16.78 2.57 -3.39
C GLY A 80 15.80 2.87 -4.53
N ILE A 81 14.51 2.56 -4.37
CA ILE A 81 13.46 2.96 -5.31
C ILE A 81 13.13 4.44 -5.05
N LYS A 82 13.19 5.28 -6.09
CA LYS A 82 12.70 6.65 -5.98
C LYS A 82 11.18 6.61 -5.97
N TYR A 83 10.57 7.38 -5.08
CA TYR A 83 9.11 7.39 -4.94
C TYR A 83 8.41 7.80 -6.25
N GLU A 84 9.02 8.71 -7.01
CA GLU A 84 8.52 9.20 -8.30
C GLU A 84 8.42 8.09 -9.35
N ASP A 85 9.35 7.14 -9.31
CA ASP A 85 9.42 6.04 -10.27
C ASP A 85 8.31 5.00 -10.05
N MET A 86 7.66 5.01 -8.87
CA MET A 86 6.54 4.11 -8.55
C MET A 86 5.29 4.38 -9.39
N LYS A 87 5.21 5.53 -10.08
CA LYS A 87 4.12 5.95 -10.99
C LYS A 87 2.70 5.69 -10.42
N LEU A 88 2.52 5.88 -9.10
CA LEU A 88 1.25 5.61 -8.42
C LEU A 88 0.13 6.52 -8.96
N PRO A 89 -1.13 6.03 -8.98
CA PRO A 89 -2.30 6.84 -9.33
C PRO A 89 -2.39 8.12 -8.53
N CYS A 90 -2.97 9.16 -9.13
CA CYS A 90 -3.11 10.47 -8.48
C CYS A 90 -3.97 10.43 -7.22
N GLU A 91 -4.96 9.54 -7.22
CA GLU A 91 -5.72 9.18 -6.04
C GLU A 91 -5.73 7.67 -5.90
N LEU A 92 -5.22 7.19 -4.77
CA LEU A 92 -5.22 5.79 -4.37
C LEU A 92 -5.51 5.74 -2.88
N THR A 93 -6.45 4.92 -2.48
CA THR A 93 -6.79 4.65 -1.09
C THR A 93 -6.96 3.16 -0.94
N ILE A 94 -6.18 2.53 -0.06
CA ILE A 94 -6.27 1.11 0.25
C ILE A 94 -6.60 0.99 1.73
N TRP A 95 -7.68 0.28 2.03
CA TRP A 95 -8.03 -0.14 3.38
C TRP A 95 -7.57 -1.57 3.57
N VAL A 96 -6.83 -1.81 4.65
CA VAL A 96 -6.31 -3.13 5.02
C VAL A 96 -6.86 -3.44 6.38
N ASP A 97 -7.97 -4.15 6.40
CA ASP A 97 -8.81 -4.37 7.57
C ASP A 97 -8.96 -5.87 7.84
N PRO A 98 -9.30 -6.29 9.07
CA PRO A 98 -9.55 -7.70 9.34
C PRO A 98 -10.59 -8.31 8.41
N ASN A 99 -10.19 -9.38 7.71
CA ASN A 99 -11.00 -10.11 6.73
C ASN A 99 -11.33 -9.37 5.43
N GLU A 100 -10.79 -8.16 5.20
CA GLU A 100 -11.13 -7.35 4.02
C GLU A 100 -9.97 -6.46 3.59
N VAL A 101 -9.63 -6.51 2.30
CA VAL A 101 -8.77 -5.52 1.64
C VAL A 101 -9.53 -4.90 0.49
N CYS A 102 -9.71 -3.59 0.53
CA CYS A 102 -10.40 -2.89 -0.54
C CYS A 102 -9.61 -1.66 -0.99
N CYS A 103 -9.80 -1.31 -2.25
CA CYS A 103 -9.05 -0.26 -2.90
C CYS A 103 -9.99 0.66 -3.68
N ARG A 104 -9.70 1.96 -3.61
CA ARG A 104 -10.30 2.97 -4.48
C ARG A 104 -9.17 3.74 -5.12
N TYR A 105 -9.15 3.77 -6.44
CA TYR A 105 -8.25 4.66 -7.16
C TYR A 105 -8.98 5.38 -8.28
N ALA A 106 -8.57 6.63 -8.53
CA ALA A 106 -9.05 7.37 -9.68
C ALA A 106 -8.13 7.05 -10.87
N HIS A 107 -8.63 6.21 -11.78
CA HIS A 107 -8.38 6.47 -13.19
C HIS A 107 -9.33 7.60 -13.62
N SER A 108 -9.18 8.21 -14.79
CA SER A 108 -10.02 9.32 -15.26
C SER A 108 -11.56 9.09 -15.19
N PHE A 109 -12.05 7.90 -14.84
CA PHE A 109 -13.41 7.63 -14.38
C PHE A 109 -13.39 6.72 -13.14
N THR A 110 -14.11 7.13 -12.10
CA THR A 110 -14.22 6.50 -10.78
C THR A 110 -14.66 5.03 -10.86
N SER A 111 -13.86 4.11 -10.33
CA SER A 111 -14.24 2.71 -10.07
C SER A 111 -13.65 2.28 -8.73
N LEU A 112 -14.48 1.66 -7.87
CA LEU A 112 -14.05 1.03 -6.62
C LEU A 112 -13.69 -0.44 -6.93
N CYS A 113 -12.54 -0.92 -6.49
CA CYS A 113 -12.09 -2.30 -6.72
C CYS A 113 -11.96 -3.03 -5.38
N MET A 114 -12.68 -4.14 -5.24
CA MET A 114 -12.43 -5.12 -4.17
C MET A 114 -11.25 -6.00 -4.60
N LEU A 115 -10.29 -6.24 -3.69
CA LEU A 115 -9.04 -6.95 -3.99
C LEU A 115 -9.04 -8.38 -3.44
#